data_AF-A0AA96TAP0-F1
#
_entry.id   AF-A0AA96TAP0-F1
#
_cell.length_a   1.000
_cell.length_b   1.000
_cell.length_c   1.000
_cell.angle_alpha   90.00
_cell.angle_beta   90.00
_cell.angle_gamma   90.00
#
_symmetry.space_group_name_H-M   'P 1'
#
loop_
_entity.id
_entity.type
_entity.pdbx_description
1 polymer ?
#
loop_
_entity_poly.entity_id
_entity_poly.type
_entity_poly.pdbx_seq_one_letter_code
_entity_poly.pdbx_strand_id
1 'polypeptide(L)'
;MSRRRRRNNGRGYAIAILTMAVLIVVLLIAIVVVLIRGNTGNPLNHAKVATADYIDASGNTGQRAYISVNKNALTKVTEKQFASFYEKTVSGSEYALFTIACDDGTGIVFLSSPQSNADGTTTIAAYGYLNENGEVTERFGQILLDGGKYKYQAQ
;
A
#
# COMPACT_ATOMS: atom_id res chain seq x y z
N MET A 1 78.57 8.66 3.92
CA MET A 1 77.92 7.35 3.63
C MET A 1 76.47 7.42 4.11
N SER A 2 75.52 7.56 3.16
CA SER A 2 74.11 7.89 3.40
C SER A 2 73.31 6.68 3.93
N ARG A 3 72.64 6.83 5.08
CA ARG A 3 71.77 5.79 5.67
C ARG A 3 70.45 5.72 4.92
N ARG A 4 70.24 4.60 4.22
CA ARG A 4 69.00 4.24 3.50
C ARG A 4 67.77 4.30 4.42
N ARG A 5 66.87 5.25 4.21
CA ARG A 5 65.48 5.19 4.71
C ARG A 5 64.70 4.19 3.87
N ARG A 6 64.49 2.98 4.39
CA ARG A 6 63.67 1.93 3.77
C ARG A 6 62.19 2.16 4.08
N ARG A 7 61.41 2.40 3.02
CA ARG A 7 60.02 1.98 2.75
C ARG A 7 59.05 1.92 3.94
N ASN A 8 58.19 2.94 4.04
CA ASN A 8 56.96 2.90 4.87
C ASN A 8 55.66 2.78 4.02
N ASN A 9 55.79 2.54 2.70
CA ASN A 9 54.65 2.65 1.78
C ASN A 9 53.59 1.54 1.96
N GLY A 10 53.97 0.33 2.42
CA GLY A 10 53.02 -0.79 2.59
C GLY A 10 51.99 -0.61 3.70
N ARG A 11 52.34 0.12 4.76
CA ARG A 11 51.44 0.42 5.89
C ARG A 11 50.36 1.43 5.49
N GLY A 12 50.69 2.39 4.63
CA GLY A 12 49.73 3.36 4.10
C GLY A 12 48.65 2.70 3.24
N TYR A 13 49.03 1.77 2.37
CA TYR A 13 48.06 1.02 1.55
C TYR A 13 47.14 0.13 2.40
N ALA A 14 47.67 -0.55 3.41
CA ALA A 14 46.86 -1.38 4.29
C ALA A 14 45.83 -0.57 5.10
N ILE A 15 46.22 0.61 5.61
CA ILE A 15 45.32 1.52 6.30
C ILE A 15 44.25 2.05 5.33
N ALA A 16 44.62 2.44 4.11
CA ALA A 16 43.69 2.93 3.10
C ALA A 16 42.66 1.86 2.67
N ILE A 17 43.06 0.60 2.57
CA ILE A 17 42.15 -0.51 2.26
C ILE A 17 41.15 -0.73 3.40
N LEU A 18 41.62 -0.72 4.65
CA LEU A 18 40.77 -0.87 5.82
C LEU A 18 39.77 0.28 5.96
N THR A 19 40.20 1.52 5.76
CA THR A 19 39.28 2.68 5.84
C THR A 19 38.23 2.64 4.74
N MET A 20 38.60 2.28 3.51
CA MET A 20 37.65 2.11 2.41
C MET A 20 36.66 0.97 2.66
N ALA A 21 37.11 -0.16 3.21
CA ALA A 21 36.23 -1.28 3.57
C ALA A 21 35.19 -0.86 4.63
N VAL A 22 35.61 -0.10 5.65
CA VAL A 22 34.70 0.43 6.68
C VAL A 22 33.69 1.39 6.06
N LEU A 23 34.11 2.29 5.17
CA LEU A 23 33.20 3.23 4.49
C LEU A 23 32.17 2.50 3.62
N ILE A 24 32.58 1.45 2.90
CA ILE A 24 31.66 0.63 2.09
C ILE A 24 30.61 -0.05 2.99
N VAL A 25 31.02 -0.62 4.12
CA VAL A 25 30.08 -1.26 5.06
C VAL A 25 29.10 -0.24 5.64
N VAL A 26 29.57 0.95 6.04
CA VAL A 26 28.71 2.03 6.53
C VAL A 26 27.71 2.48 5.45
N LEU A 27 28.16 2.60 4.20
CA LEU A 27 27.29 2.95 3.07
C LEU A 27 26.23 1.87 2.81
N LEU A 28 26.60 0.59 2.86
CA LEU A 28 25.66 -0.52 2.71
C LEU A 28 24.61 -0.53 3.82
N ILE A 29 25.01 -0.30 5.08
CA ILE A 29 24.08 -0.18 6.20
C ILE A 29 23.12 1.00 5.98
N ALA A 30 23.62 2.16 5.54
CA ALA A 30 22.78 3.31 5.24
C ALA A 30 21.76 3.01 4.12
N ILE A 31 22.18 2.33 3.04
CA ILE A 31 21.29 1.90 1.95
C ILE A 31 20.22 0.93 2.46
N VAL A 32 20.60 -0.06 3.27
CA VAL A 32 19.65 -1.01 3.88
C VAL A 32 18.65 -0.29 4.77
N VAL A 33 19.09 0.67 5.60
CA VAL A 33 18.21 1.48 6.45
C VAL A 33 17.25 2.33 5.60
N VAL A 34 17.71 2.91 4.50
CA VAL A 34 16.86 3.67 3.57
C VAL A 34 15.86 2.78 2.85
N LEU A 35 16.25 1.57 2.43
CA LEU A 35 15.34 0.59 1.82
C LEU A 35 14.26 0.11 2.80
N ILE A 36 14.62 -0.11 4.07
CA ILE A 36 13.67 -0.47 5.12
C ILE A 36 12.73 0.71 5.44
N ARG A 37 13.26 1.94 5.54
CA ARG A 37 12.46 3.14 5.83
C ARG A 37 11.59 3.59 4.64
N GLY A 38 12.04 3.38 3.42
CA GLY A 38 11.30 3.69 2.19
C GLY A 38 10.02 2.86 2.04
N ASN A 39 9.90 1.73 2.76
CA ASN A 39 8.74 0.84 2.75
C ASN A 39 7.71 1.14 3.87
N THR A 40 7.75 2.33 4.49
CA THR A 40 6.90 2.68 5.65
C THR A 40 5.68 3.56 5.32
N GLY A 41 5.52 3.98 4.06
CA GLY A 41 4.36 4.76 3.63
C GLY A 41 3.07 3.92 3.56
N ASN A 42 1.91 4.58 3.62
CA ASN A 42 0.63 3.90 3.38
C ASN A 42 0.52 3.54 1.89
N PRO A 43 0.59 2.25 1.50
CA PRO A 43 0.59 1.86 0.10
C PRO A 43 -0.70 2.30 -0.63
N LEU A 44 -1.81 2.46 0.08
CA LEU A 44 -3.06 2.95 -0.49
C LEU A 44 -3.00 4.43 -0.86
N ASN A 45 -2.37 5.26 -0.02
CA ASN A 45 -2.24 6.70 -0.28
C ASN A 45 -1.18 7.03 -1.34
N HIS A 46 -0.28 6.10 -1.63
CA HIS A 46 0.74 6.27 -2.67
C HIS A 46 0.22 5.85 -4.06
N ALA A 47 -0.84 5.06 -4.10
CA ALA A 47 -1.45 4.65 -5.35
C ALA A 47 -2.15 5.84 -6.01
N LYS A 48 -1.92 6.01 -7.31
CA LYS A 48 -2.58 7.06 -8.10
C LYS A 48 -4.05 6.68 -8.29
N VAL A 49 -4.96 7.57 -7.93
CA VAL A 49 -6.37 7.44 -8.26
C VAL A 49 -6.55 7.64 -9.76
N ALA A 50 -7.16 6.66 -10.41
CA ALA A 50 -7.61 6.71 -11.79
C ALA A 50 -9.14 6.70 -11.83
N THR A 51 -9.72 7.12 -12.95
CA THR A 51 -11.16 7.16 -13.16
C THR A 51 -11.54 6.45 -14.44
N ALA A 52 -12.77 5.94 -14.50
CA ALA A 52 -13.38 5.40 -15.71
C ALA A 52 -14.89 5.64 -15.67
N ASP A 53 -15.52 5.60 -16.85
CA ASP A 53 -16.98 5.60 -16.94
C ASP A 53 -17.55 4.36 -16.26
N TYR A 54 -18.71 4.55 -15.63
CA TYR A 54 -19.39 3.52 -14.87
C TYR A 54 -20.87 3.52 -15.22
N ILE A 55 -21.44 2.33 -15.42
CA ILE A 55 -22.86 2.13 -15.62
C ILE A 55 -23.29 1.04 -14.65
N ASP A 56 -24.24 1.34 -13.76
CA ASP A 56 -24.75 0.33 -12.83
C ASP A 56 -25.72 -0.65 -13.53
N ALA A 57 -26.13 -1.70 -12.81
CA ALA A 57 -27.07 -2.70 -13.32
C ALA A 57 -28.46 -2.12 -13.71
N SER A 58 -28.81 -0.93 -13.21
CA SER A 58 -30.06 -0.23 -13.54
C SER A 58 -29.91 0.73 -14.73
N GLY A 59 -28.70 0.83 -15.31
CA GLY A 59 -28.38 1.73 -16.42
C GLY A 59 -28.03 3.16 -15.99
N ASN A 60 -27.86 3.44 -14.69
CA ASN A 60 -27.44 4.76 -14.26
C ASN A 60 -25.95 4.97 -14.56
N THR A 61 -25.64 6.07 -15.21
CA THR A 61 -24.27 6.45 -15.56
C THR A 61 -23.62 7.24 -14.43
N GLY A 62 -22.32 7.05 -14.24
CA GLY A 62 -21.49 7.84 -13.35
C GLY A 62 -20.01 7.65 -13.66
N GLN A 63 -19.17 8.09 -12.73
CA GLN A 63 -17.73 7.85 -12.80
C GLN A 63 -17.31 6.95 -11.65
N ARG A 64 -16.56 5.88 -11.94
CA ARG A 64 -15.85 5.14 -10.90
C ARG A 64 -14.47 5.73 -10.70
N ALA A 65 -14.02 5.71 -9.45
CA ALA A 65 -12.62 5.88 -9.11
C ALA A 65 -12.01 4.55 -8.67
N TYR A 66 -10.73 4.38 -8.95
CA TYR A 66 -10.02 3.21 -8.49
C TYR A 66 -8.54 3.47 -8.27
N ILE A 67 -7.95 2.66 -7.39
CA ILE A 67 -6.50 2.51 -7.28
C ILE A 67 -6.13 1.06 -7.59
N SER A 68 -4.95 0.85 -8.15
CA SER A 68 -4.37 -0.49 -8.34
C SER A 68 -3.25 -0.72 -7.34
N VAL A 69 -3.30 -1.82 -6.61
CA VAL A 69 -2.36 -2.14 -5.53
C VAL A 69 -1.95 -3.60 -5.63
N ASN A 70 -0.67 -3.91 -5.41
CA ASN A 70 -0.21 -5.30 -5.33
C ASN A 70 -0.87 -6.02 -4.14
N LYS A 71 -1.35 -7.25 -4.36
CA LYS A 71 -2.05 -8.03 -3.33
C LYS A 71 -1.26 -8.19 -2.04
N ASN A 72 0.02 -8.53 -2.15
CA ASN A 72 0.90 -8.75 -0.99
C ASN A 72 1.21 -7.46 -0.22
N ALA A 73 1.08 -6.29 -0.86
CA ALA A 73 1.15 -5.01 -0.17
C ALA A 73 -0.15 -4.72 0.58
N LEU A 74 -1.30 -5.01 -0.05
CA LEU A 74 -2.61 -4.83 0.57
C LEU A 74 -2.78 -5.67 1.85
N THR A 75 -2.29 -6.91 1.88
CA THR A 75 -2.35 -7.77 3.09
C THR A 75 -1.50 -7.25 4.26
N LYS A 76 -0.60 -6.30 4.02
CA LYS A 76 0.25 -5.67 5.05
C LYS A 76 -0.28 -4.31 5.49
N VAL A 77 -1.36 -3.83 4.87
CA VAL A 77 -2.02 -2.58 5.27
C VAL A 77 -2.56 -2.74 6.67
N THR A 78 -2.14 -1.83 7.55
CA THR A 78 -2.67 -1.73 8.91
C THR A 78 -4.05 -1.10 8.90
N GLU A 79 -4.86 -1.37 9.92
CA GLU A 79 -6.16 -0.73 10.13
C GLU A 79 -6.06 0.80 10.06
N LYS A 80 -5.04 1.40 10.70
CA LYS A 80 -4.81 2.85 10.69
C LYS A 80 -4.52 3.39 9.29
N GLN A 81 -3.79 2.63 8.47
CA GLN A 81 -3.53 3.00 7.09
C GLN A 81 -4.80 2.90 6.24
N PHE A 82 -5.60 1.85 6.42
CA PHE A 82 -6.90 1.71 5.75
C PHE A 82 -7.84 2.86 6.13
N ALA A 83 -7.99 3.15 7.43
CA ALA A 83 -8.79 4.25 7.94
C ALA A 83 -8.35 5.60 7.35
N SER A 84 -7.05 5.88 7.37
CA SER A 84 -6.51 7.12 6.80
C SER A 84 -6.77 7.23 5.29
N PHE A 85 -6.80 6.13 4.55
CA PHE A 85 -7.13 6.15 3.13
C PHE A 85 -8.62 6.39 2.91
N TYR A 86 -9.47 5.65 3.63
CA TYR A 86 -10.91 5.79 3.56
C TYR A 86 -11.35 7.23 3.84
N GLU A 87 -10.92 7.82 4.95
CA GLU A 87 -11.30 9.18 5.35
C GLU A 87 -10.83 10.26 4.37
N LYS A 88 -9.63 10.11 3.78
CA LYS A 88 -9.04 11.14 2.92
C LYS A 88 -9.45 11.06 1.46
N THR A 89 -9.78 9.86 0.99
CA THR A 89 -9.88 9.59 -0.45
C THR A 89 -11.24 9.03 -0.86
N VAL A 90 -11.90 8.27 0.02
CA VAL A 90 -13.14 7.56 -0.33
C VAL A 90 -14.36 8.25 0.28
N SER A 91 -14.30 8.55 1.57
CA SER A 91 -15.39 9.19 2.31
C SER A 91 -15.71 10.57 1.74
N GLY A 92 -16.97 10.78 1.38
CA GLY A 92 -17.42 12.05 0.79
C GLY A 92 -16.99 12.25 -0.67
N SER A 93 -16.45 11.23 -1.34
CA SER A 93 -16.20 11.30 -2.78
C SER A 93 -17.51 11.33 -3.57
N GLU A 94 -17.53 12.02 -4.71
CA GLU A 94 -18.69 12.12 -5.60
C GLU A 94 -18.73 10.99 -6.65
N TYR A 95 -17.84 10.01 -6.52
CA TYR A 95 -17.78 8.87 -7.44
C TYR A 95 -18.95 7.92 -7.19
N ALA A 96 -19.52 7.38 -8.27
CA ALA A 96 -20.59 6.38 -8.18
C ALA A 96 -20.08 5.06 -7.57
N LEU A 97 -18.80 4.76 -7.75
CA LEU A 97 -18.13 3.58 -7.23
C LEU A 97 -16.67 3.90 -6.91
N PHE A 98 -16.15 3.39 -5.80
CA PHE A 98 -14.72 3.43 -5.49
C PHE A 98 -14.17 2.01 -5.30
N THR A 99 -13.07 1.68 -5.97
CA THR A 99 -12.48 0.33 -5.93
C THR A 99 -10.98 0.33 -5.63
N ILE A 100 -10.53 -0.63 -4.84
CA ILE A 100 -9.12 -1.03 -4.75
C ILE A 100 -8.97 -2.31 -5.56
N ALA A 101 -8.37 -2.23 -6.73
CA ALA A 101 -8.11 -3.38 -7.60
C ALA A 101 -6.75 -4.02 -7.25
N CYS A 102 -6.76 -5.34 -7.04
CA CYS A 102 -5.54 -6.13 -6.88
C CYS A 102 -5.05 -6.64 -8.24
N ASP A 103 -3.77 -6.99 -8.30
CA ASP A 103 -3.10 -7.55 -9.47
C ASP A 103 -3.48 -9.01 -9.79
N ASP A 104 -4.23 -9.68 -8.90
CA ASP A 104 -4.74 -11.04 -9.06
C ASP A 104 -6.21 -11.11 -9.51
N GLY A 105 -6.81 -9.96 -9.87
CA GLY A 105 -8.22 -9.85 -10.27
C GLY A 105 -9.20 -9.76 -9.11
N THR A 106 -8.73 -9.83 -7.86
CA THR A 106 -9.56 -9.54 -6.67
C THR A 106 -9.55 -8.05 -6.35
N GLY A 107 -10.42 -7.61 -5.45
CA GLY A 107 -10.39 -6.23 -4.98
C GLY A 107 -11.43 -5.91 -3.93
N ILE A 108 -11.33 -4.70 -3.39
CA ILE A 108 -12.24 -4.14 -2.39
C ILE A 108 -13.09 -3.08 -3.07
N VAL A 109 -14.41 -3.21 -3.00
CA VAL A 109 -15.36 -2.24 -3.53
C VAL A 109 -16.08 -1.58 -2.35
N PHE A 110 -15.95 -0.26 -2.26
CA PHE A 110 -16.63 0.53 -1.25
C PHE A 110 -18.10 0.70 -1.63
N LEU A 111 -18.98 0.53 -0.66
CA LEU A 111 -20.40 0.74 -0.84
C LEU A 111 -20.68 2.25 -0.94
N SER A 112 -21.41 2.66 -1.98
CA SER A 112 -21.86 4.05 -2.15
C SER A 112 -22.77 4.49 -1.00
N SER A 113 -23.49 3.55 -0.40
CA SER A 113 -24.24 3.74 0.83
C SER A 113 -23.85 2.64 1.84
N PRO A 114 -23.05 2.97 2.87
CA PRO A 114 -22.74 2.03 3.94
C PRO A 114 -24.00 1.49 4.61
N GLN A 115 -24.04 0.18 4.87
CA GLN A 115 -25.21 -0.51 5.39
C GLN A 115 -25.07 -0.79 6.89
N SER A 116 -25.93 -0.21 7.72
CA SER A 116 -26.00 -0.54 9.15
C SER A 116 -26.58 -1.92 9.38
N ASN A 117 -25.92 -2.69 10.24
CA ASN A 117 -26.29 -4.05 10.64
C ASN A 117 -26.97 -4.05 12.01
N ALA A 118 -27.70 -5.12 12.32
CA ALA A 118 -28.46 -5.25 13.57
C ALA A 118 -27.57 -5.37 14.83
N ASP A 119 -26.31 -5.77 14.67
CA ASP A 119 -25.32 -5.88 15.74
C ASP A 119 -24.60 -4.56 16.05
N GLY A 120 -25.00 -3.46 15.40
CA GLY A 120 -24.40 -2.14 15.57
C GLY A 120 -23.18 -1.88 14.70
N THR A 121 -22.77 -2.83 13.86
CA THR A 121 -21.70 -2.61 12.87
C THR A 121 -22.26 -1.95 11.59
N THR A 122 -21.39 -1.34 10.79
CA THR A 122 -21.74 -0.83 9.45
C THR A 122 -20.88 -1.50 8.40
N THR A 123 -21.48 -2.18 7.44
CA THR A 123 -20.78 -2.67 6.26
C THR A 123 -20.42 -1.52 5.35
N ILE A 124 -19.13 -1.35 5.04
CA ILE A 124 -18.63 -0.23 4.23
C ILE A 124 -18.04 -0.68 2.89
N ALA A 125 -17.64 -1.94 2.77
CA ALA A 125 -17.03 -2.46 1.55
C ALA A 125 -17.17 -3.98 1.45
N ALA A 126 -17.13 -4.49 0.23
CA ALA A 126 -17.07 -5.91 -0.08
C ALA A 126 -15.70 -6.25 -0.69
N TYR A 127 -15.22 -7.48 -0.44
CA TYR A 127 -13.99 -8.02 -1.01
C TYR A 127 -14.29 -9.28 -1.82
N GLY A 128 -13.73 -9.39 -3.03
CA GLY A 128 -14.03 -10.48 -3.95
C GLY A 128 -13.39 -10.34 -5.33
N TYR A 129 -13.81 -11.16 -6.30
CA TYR A 129 -13.42 -11.01 -7.71
C TYR A 129 -14.09 -9.78 -8.34
N LEU A 130 -13.32 -9.00 -9.09
CA LEU A 130 -13.82 -7.82 -9.79
C LEU A 130 -14.20 -8.14 -11.24
N ASN A 131 -15.32 -7.59 -11.71
CA ASN A 131 -15.60 -7.49 -13.15
C ASN A 131 -14.89 -6.28 -13.78
N GLU A 132 -15.02 -6.11 -15.10
CA GLU A 132 -14.46 -4.98 -15.84
C GLU A 132 -15.00 -3.62 -15.36
N ASN A 133 -16.24 -3.60 -14.87
CA ASN A 133 -16.92 -2.44 -14.28
C ASN A 133 -16.44 -2.13 -12.84
N GLY A 134 -15.62 -3.01 -12.25
CA GLY A 134 -14.97 -2.81 -10.95
C GLY A 134 -15.86 -3.21 -9.79
N GLU A 135 -16.91 -3.98 -10.04
CA GLU A 135 -17.85 -4.47 -9.05
C GLU A 135 -17.44 -5.87 -8.59
N VAL A 136 -17.79 -6.22 -7.36
CA VAL A 136 -17.60 -7.58 -6.84
C VAL A 136 -18.61 -8.52 -7.48
N THR A 137 -18.14 -9.55 -8.18
CA THR A 137 -18.97 -10.62 -8.79
C THR A 137 -19.11 -11.84 -7.89
N GLU A 138 -18.02 -12.24 -7.23
CA GLU A 138 -17.99 -13.30 -6.24
C GLU A 138 -17.37 -12.77 -4.96
N ARG A 139 -18.12 -12.80 -3.86
CA ARG A 139 -17.73 -12.20 -2.59
C ARG A 139 -17.05 -13.22 -1.69
N PHE A 140 -15.88 -12.85 -1.16
CA PHE A 140 -15.12 -13.64 -0.19
C PHE A 140 -15.25 -13.10 1.24
N GLY A 141 -15.66 -11.84 1.38
CA GLY A 141 -15.88 -11.21 2.67
C GLY A 141 -16.26 -9.75 2.56
N GLN A 142 -16.34 -9.09 3.71
CA GLN A 142 -16.73 -7.70 3.84
C GLN A 142 -15.91 -6.97 4.90
N ILE A 143 -15.85 -5.65 4.77
CA ILE A 143 -15.22 -4.76 5.73
C ILE A 143 -16.33 -4.06 6.51
N LEU A 144 -16.25 -4.18 7.83
CA LEU A 144 -17.18 -3.61 8.80
C LEU A 144 -16.50 -2.47 9.54
N LEU A 145 -17.27 -1.42 9.83
CA LEU A 145 -16.95 -0.39 10.81
C LEU A 145 -17.70 -0.71 12.11
N ASP A 146 -16.96 -0.89 13.19
CA ASP A 146 -17.49 -1.23 14.52
C ASP A 146 -16.88 -0.28 15.55
N GLY A 147 -17.67 0.67 16.05
CA GLY A 147 -17.21 1.64 17.06
C GLY A 147 -15.96 2.43 16.63
N GLY A 148 -15.83 2.75 15.34
CA GLY A 148 -14.67 3.45 14.77
C GLY A 148 -13.49 2.56 14.38
N LYS A 149 -13.61 1.23 14.55
CA LYS A 149 -12.59 0.26 14.14
C LYS A 149 -13.00 -0.50 12.89
N TYR A 150 -12.04 -0.79 12.03
CA TYR A 150 -12.28 -1.53 10.79
C TYR A 150 -11.98 -3.02 10.99
N LYS A 151 -12.91 -3.88 10.61
CA LYS A 151 -12.80 -5.33 10.75
C LYS A 151 -13.09 -6.02 9.42
N TYR A 152 -12.34 -7.08 9.13
CA TYR A 152 -12.66 -7.99 8.03
C TYR A 152 -13.51 -9.14 8.56
N GLN A 153 -14.60 -9.46 7.86
CA GLN A 153 -15.41 -10.64 8.08
C GLN A 153 -15.43 -11.46 6.80
N ALA A 154 -14.90 -12.68 6.87
CA ALA A 154 -15.01 -13.64 5.77
C ALA A 154 -16.46 -14.10 5.62
N GLN A 155 -16.83 -14.45 4.38
CA GLN A 155 -18.13 -15.04 4.06
C GLN A 155 -18.14 -16.56 4.28
#